data_AF-A0AAT9HTL1-F1
#
_entry.id   AF-A0AAT9HTL1-F1
#
_cell.length_a   1.000
_cell.length_b   1.000
_cell.length_c   1.000
_cell.angle_alpha   90.00
_cell.angle_beta   90.00
_cell.angle_gamma   90.00
#
_symmetry.space_group_name_H-M   'P 1'
#
loop_
_entity.id
_entity.type
_entity.pdbx_description
1 polymer ?
#
loop_
_entity_poly.entity_id
_entity_poly.type
_entity_poly.pdbx_seq_one_letter_code
_entity_poly.pdbx_strand_id
1 'polypeptide(L)' 'MAAHRHPCVGDLTYGADPTLAKRLRLTRQWLHAVRLGFEHPGDGQWAEFSCDYPDDLRQALGQVREETYA' A
#
# COMPACT_ATOMS: atom_id res chain seq x y z
N MET A 1 5.05 9.12 -6.70
CA MET A 1 5.62 7.78 -6.90
C MET A 1 6.17 7.64 -8.33
N ALA A 2 5.38 7.26 -9.34
CA ALA A 2 5.88 7.07 -10.70
C ALA A 2 6.51 8.34 -11.33
N ALA A 3 5.87 9.51 -11.19
CA ALA A 3 6.41 10.79 -11.67
C ALA A 3 7.76 11.17 -11.03
N HIS A 4 8.04 10.66 -9.83
CA HIS A 4 9.32 10.83 -9.13
C HIS A 4 10.30 9.69 -9.40
N ARG A 5 10.02 8.81 -10.38
CA ARG A 5 10.82 7.62 -10.73
C ARG A 5 10.86 6.54 -9.64
N HIS A 6 9.84 6.51 -8.79
CA HIS A 6 9.66 5.50 -7.73
C HIS A 6 8.21 4.99 -7.75
N PRO A 7 7.80 4.21 -8.78
CA PRO A 7 6.43 3.68 -8.86
C PRO A 7 6.14 2.74 -7.67
N CYS A 8 4.86 2.63 -7.31
CA CYS A 8 4.44 1.65 -6.31
C CYS A 8 4.63 0.23 -6.85
N VAL A 9 5.09 -0.71 -6.03
CA VAL A 9 5.20 -2.11 -6.45
C VAL A 9 3.82 -2.64 -6.85
N GLY A 10 3.75 -3.45 -7.92
CA GLY A 10 2.49 -3.99 -8.43
C GLY A 10 1.69 -3.00 -9.29
N ASP A 11 2.20 -1.79 -9.51
CA ASP A 11 1.63 -0.81 -10.43
C ASP A 11 2.10 -1.01 -11.88
N LEU A 12 1.59 -2.07 -12.52
CA LEU A 12 1.99 -2.44 -13.88
C LEU A 12 1.60 -1.38 -14.92
N THR A 13 0.54 -0.61 -14.67
CA THR A 13 0.08 0.46 -15.56
C THR A 13 1.08 1.61 -15.63
N TYR A 14 1.74 1.94 -14.52
CA TYR A 14 2.65 3.07 -14.43
C TYR A 14 4.13 2.67 -14.35
N GLY A 15 4.47 1.46 -14.81
CA GLY A 15 5.85 1.02 -15.04
C GLY A 15 6.57 0.45 -13.81
N ALA A 16 5.83 -0.08 -12.83
CA ALA A 16 6.46 -0.84 -11.75
C ALA A 16 7.13 -2.12 -12.27
N ASP A 17 8.22 -2.53 -11.62
CA ASP A 17 8.94 -3.75 -11.98
C ASP A 17 8.06 -5.01 -11.76
N PRO A 18 7.68 -5.73 -12.82
CA PRO A 18 6.86 -6.94 -12.70
C PRO A 18 7.61 -8.08 -11.99
N THR A 19 8.94 -8.09 -12.02
CA THR A 19 9.76 -9.09 -11.33
C THR A 19 9.65 -8.91 -9.82
N LEU A 20 9.78 -7.68 -9.33
CA LEU A 20 9.61 -7.35 -7.92
C LEU A 20 8.17 -7.62 -7.45
N ALA A 21 7.16 -7.25 -8.25
CA ALA A 21 5.76 -7.55 -7.94
C ALA A 21 5.51 -9.05 -7.80
N LYS A 22 6.03 -9.87 -8.73
CA LYS A 22 5.93 -11.34 -8.66
C LYS A 22 6.69 -11.92 -7.47
N ARG A 23 7.89 -11.42 -7.16
CA ARG A 23 8.70 -11.85 -6.01
C ARG A 23 7.96 -11.65 -4.69
N LEU A 24 7.29 -10.50 -4.55
CA LEU A 24 6.49 -10.13 -3.39
C LEU A 24 5.04 -10.63 -3.46
N ARG A 25 4.67 -11.41 -4.49
CA ARG A 25 3.34 -11.98 -4.71
C ARG A 25 2.21 -10.94 -4.76
N LEU A 26 2.51 -9.73 -5.20
CA LEU A 26 1.54 -8.65 -5.34
C LEU A 26 0.87 -8.70 -6.71
N THR A 27 -0.46 -8.79 -6.72
CA THR A 27 -1.30 -8.76 -7.94
C THR A 27 -1.93 -7.40 -8.21
N ARG A 28 -1.69 -6.42 -7.34
CA ARG A 28 -2.20 -5.05 -7.40
C ARG A 28 -1.15 -4.09 -6.84
N GLN A 29 -1.42 -2.80 -6.99
CA GLN A 29 -0.59 -1.75 -6.41
C GLN A 29 -0.45 -1.91 -4.90
N TRP A 30 0.78 -1.74 -4.42
CA TRP A 30 1.13 -1.58 -3.01
C TRP A 30 0.61 -0.23 -2.48
N LEU A 31 -0.70 -0.13 -2.37
CA LEU A 31 -1.44 1.07 -2.00
C LEU A 31 -2.68 0.67 -1.17
N HIS A 32 -2.85 1.32 -0.02
CA HIS A 32 -3.96 1.09 0.89
C HIS A 32 -4.26 2.34 1.72
N ALA A 33 -5.54 2.71 1.81
CA ALA A 33 -5.98 3.82 2.66
C ALA A 33 -6.17 3.31 4.09
N VAL A 34 -5.09 3.38 4.88
CA VAL A 34 -5.09 2.90 6.27
C VAL A 34 -5.98 3.71 7.22
N ARG A 35 -6.24 4.97 6.88
CA ARG A 35 -6.97 5.90 7.71
C ARG A 35 -7.77 6.88 6.87
N LEU A 36 -9.00 7.15 7.29
CA LEU A 36 -9.88 8.15 6.71
C LEU A 36 -10.40 9.03 7.84
N GLY A 37 -10.18 10.34 7.74
CA GLY A 37 -10.65 11.32 8.71
C GLY A 37 -11.38 12.46 8.01
N PHE A 38 -12.57 12.81 8.49
CA PHE A 38 -13.38 13.89 7.95
C PHE A 38 -14.40 14.39 8.97
N GLU A 39 -14.98 15.57 8.73
CA GLU A 39 -16.09 16.10 9.50
C GLU A 39 -17.37 15.32 9.18
N HIS A 40 -18.00 14.76 10.20
CA HIS A 40 -19.20 13.94 10.03
C HIS A 40 -20.37 14.82 9.56
N PRO A 41 -21.03 14.47 8.43
CA PRO A 41 -22.01 15.35 7.79
C PRO A 41 -23.30 15.54 8.59
N GLY A 42 -23.55 14.72 9.61
CA GLY A 42 -24.75 14.80 10.43
C GLY A 42 -24.66 15.77 11.61
N ASP A 43 -23.48 15.93 12.21
CA ASP A 43 -23.29 16.63 13.49
C ASP A 43 -22.02 17.52 13.54
N GLY A 44 -21.25 17.57 12.45
CA GLY A 44 -20.05 18.40 12.34
C GLY A 44 -18.87 17.92 13.21
N GLN A 45 -18.96 16.74 13.83
CA GLN A 45 -17.88 16.24 14.67
C GLN A 45 -16.80 15.56 13.83
N TRP A 46 -15.53 15.68 14.24
CA TRP A 46 -14.46 14.96 13.58
C TRP A 46 -14.61 13.45 13.79
N ALA A 47 -14.69 12.69 12.70
CA ALA A 47 -14.72 11.23 12.71
C ALA A 47 -13.47 10.67 12.07
N GLU A 48 -12.95 9.57 12.63
CA GLU A 48 -11.80 8.85 12.09
C GLU A 48 -12.09 7.35 12.02
N PHE A 49 -11.71 6.76 10.89
CA PHE A 49 -11.83 5.34 10.61
C PHE A 49 -10.45 4.80 10.27
N SER A 50 -10.14 3.59 10.74
CA SER A 50 -8.88 2.91 10.45
C SER A 50 -9.15 1.52 9.87
N CYS A 51 -8.23 1.07 9.01
CA CYS A 51 -8.25 -0.27 8.43
C CYS A 51 -6.81 -0.75 8.27
N ASP A 52 -6.46 -1.79 9.01
CA ASP A 52 -5.13 -2.38 8.93
C ASP A 52 -4.80 -2.86 7.52
N TYR A 53 -3.51 -3.01 7.23
CA TYR A 53 -3.07 -3.55 5.95
C TYR A 53 -3.70 -4.93 5.71
N PRO A 54 -4.29 -5.21 4.54
CA PRO A 54 -4.75 -6.55 4.20
C PRO A 54 -3.60 -7.57 4.09
N ASP A 55 -3.91 -8.86 4.07
CA ASP A 55 -2.92 -9.95 4.16
C ASP A 55 -1.88 -9.94 3.05
N ASP A 56 -2.33 -9.75 1.81
CA ASP A 56 -1.46 -9.58 0.64
C ASP A 56 -0.42 -8.50 0.91
N LEU A 57 -0.88 -7.43 1.56
CA LEU A 57 -0.02 -6.34 1.87
C LEU A 57 0.95 -6.74 3.00
N ARG A 58 0.44 -7.03 4.20
CA ARG A 58 1.28 -7.37 5.38
C ARG A 58 2.40 -8.37 5.08
N GLN A 59 2.12 -9.39 4.28
CA GLN A 59 3.10 -10.41 3.89
C GLN A 59 4.27 -9.83 3.08
N ALA A 60 4.01 -9.02 2.05
CA ALA A 60 5.08 -8.42 1.26
C ALA A 60 5.96 -7.49 2.09
N LEU A 61 5.36 -6.72 3.02
CA LEU A 61 6.14 -5.87 3.93
C LEU A 61 7.01 -6.71 4.88
N GLY A 62 6.50 -7.84 5.37
CA GLY A 62 7.27 -8.80 6.16
C GLY A 62 8.49 -9.31 5.42
N GLN A 63 8.32 -9.75 4.16
CA GLN A 63 9.40 -10.24 3.33
C GLN A 63 10.49 -9.18 3.09
N VAL A 64 10.11 -7.93 2.79
CA VAL A 64 11.07 -6.83 2.58
C VAL A 64 11.87 -6.55 3.85
N ARG A 65 11.22 -6.60 5.03
CA ARG A 65 11.91 -6.42 6.31
C ARG A 65 12.93 -7.54 6.53
N GLU A 66 12.55 -8.79 6.34
CA GLU A 66 13.47 -9.93 6.49
C GLU A 66 14.69 -9.82 5.57
N GLU A 67 14.49 -9.46 4.29
CA GLU A 67 15.57 -9.24 3.32
C GLU A 67 16.53 -8.10 3.73
N THR A 68 16.04 -7.10 4.48
CA THR A 68 16.85 -5.93 4.89
C THR A 68 17.75 -6.24 6.09
N TYR A 69 17.40 -7.25 6.90
CA TYR A 69 18.14 -7.64 8.10
C TYR A 69 18.90 -8.97 7.94
N ALA A 70 18.90 -9.54 6.74
CA ALA A 70 19.73 -10.68 6.34
C ALA A 70 21.09 -10.21 5.79
#